data_AF-A0A1J0AFW1-F1
#
_entry.id   AF-A0A1J0AFW1-F1
#
_cell.length_a   1.000
_cell.length_b   1.000
_cell.length_c   1.000
_cell.angle_alpha   90.00
_cell.angle_beta   90.00
_cell.angle_gamma   90.00
#
_symmetry.space_group_name_H-M   'P 1'
#
loop_
_entity.id
_entity.type
_entity.pdbx_description
1 polymer ?
#
loop_
_entity_poly.entity_id
_entity_poly.type
_entity_poly.pdbx_seq_one_letter_code
_entity_poly.pdbx_strand_id
1 'polypeptide(L)'
;MEPSDAPPVRFDGRTYIRVGPRRATATHEEERRLNEKRRARDLPFDLCPLVSASIDDLNLDIFQREYLTSALAPEVLEENQRSPHQQLASVRFATPPPESCPTVLGILIIGKDARQFVPGHYIQFLRIDGTELGNPIKDQKEISGSLLDILRILDETLQVNISIASDITSQSLELQHPDYPIEALRQLVRNAVMHRSYEQTNAPVKVYWFSDRIEISNPGGLFGQVNPENFGHGVTDYRNPHLAGVMKDLGYVQRFGYGIPTAKCALEKNGNPPPEFSFNDTHTLVVVRRQP
;
A
#
# COMPACT_ATOMS: atom_id res chain seq x y z
N MET A 1 -39.36 -6.00 -5.94
CA MET A 1 -38.22 -5.43 -6.68
C MET A 1 -37.47 -4.56 -5.69
N GLU A 2 -36.31 -5.04 -5.26
CA GLU A 2 -35.48 -4.42 -4.23
C GLU A 2 -34.63 -3.28 -4.82
N PRO A 3 -34.25 -2.27 -4.01
CA PRO A 3 -33.32 -1.25 -4.44
C PRO A 3 -31.95 -1.88 -4.78
N SER A 4 -31.30 -1.39 -5.84
CA SER A 4 -29.94 -1.83 -6.19
C SER A 4 -28.95 -1.49 -5.08
N ASP A 5 -28.02 -2.41 -4.83
CA ASP A 5 -26.93 -2.22 -3.87
C ASP A 5 -25.87 -1.20 -4.34
N ALA A 6 -25.84 -0.90 -5.65
CA ALA A 6 -24.90 0.04 -6.26
C ALA A 6 -25.62 1.18 -7.05
N PRO A 7 -26.28 2.13 -6.38
CA PRO A 7 -26.81 3.32 -7.03
C PRO A 7 -25.68 4.29 -7.45
N PRO A 8 -25.88 5.19 -8.43
CA PRO A 8 -26.97 5.23 -9.39
C PRO A 8 -26.82 4.13 -10.44
N VAL A 9 -27.91 3.39 -10.68
CA VAL A 9 -27.99 2.46 -11.82
C VAL A 9 -28.35 3.27 -13.06
N ARG A 10 -27.51 3.17 -14.09
CA ARG A 10 -27.70 3.85 -15.36
C ARG A 10 -28.19 2.87 -16.41
N PHE A 11 -29.17 3.30 -17.19
CA PHE A 11 -29.61 2.59 -18.39
C PHE A 11 -29.67 3.61 -19.53
N ASP A 12 -29.02 3.29 -20.65
CA ASP A 12 -28.94 4.16 -21.83
C ASP A 12 -28.47 5.60 -21.49
N GLY A 13 -27.39 5.69 -20.70
CA GLY A 13 -26.80 6.97 -20.27
C GLY A 13 -27.60 7.78 -19.26
N ARG A 14 -28.79 7.32 -18.84
CA ARG A 14 -29.67 8.04 -17.92
C ARG A 14 -29.81 7.30 -16.58
N THR A 15 -29.80 8.05 -15.49
CA THR A 15 -30.07 7.52 -14.15
C THR A 15 -31.58 7.53 -13.88
N TYR A 16 -32.11 6.39 -13.44
CA TYR A 16 -33.53 6.27 -13.09
C TYR A 16 -33.73 6.12 -11.59
N ILE A 17 -34.75 6.79 -11.05
CA ILE A 17 -35.20 6.70 -9.67
C ILE A 17 -36.66 6.26 -9.60
N ARG A 18 -37.05 5.68 -8.46
CA ARG A 18 -38.44 5.33 -8.18
C ARG A 18 -39.04 6.39 -7.26
N VAL A 19 -40.13 7.01 -7.70
CA VAL A 19 -40.93 7.94 -6.90
C VAL A 19 -42.31 7.32 -6.74
N GLY A 20 -42.54 6.65 -5.61
CA GLY A 20 -43.76 5.90 -5.34
C GLY A 20 -44.00 4.75 -6.35
N PRO A 21 -45.16 4.70 -7.04
CA PRO A 21 -45.45 3.64 -8.02
C PRO A 21 -44.84 3.89 -9.41
N ARG A 22 -44.20 5.03 -9.68
CA ARG A 22 -43.68 5.40 -11.01
C ARG A 22 -42.15 5.45 -11.06
N ARG A 23 -41.61 5.22 -12.26
CA ARG A 23 -40.19 5.44 -12.61
C ARG A 23 -40.03 6.87 -13.13
N ALA A 24 -39.04 7.58 -12.63
CA ALA A 24 -38.63 8.91 -13.10
C ALA A 24 -37.13 8.93 -13.44
N THR A 25 -36.70 9.88 -14.26
CA THR A 25 -35.28 10.18 -14.46
C THR A 25 -34.78 11.05 -13.31
N ALA A 26 -33.60 10.75 -12.78
CA ALA A 26 -33.03 11.51 -11.67
C ALA A 26 -32.62 12.92 -12.11
N THR A 27 -32.92 13.90 -11.28
CA THR A 27 -32.32 15.24 -11.38
C THR A 27 -30.85 15.22 -10.97
N HIS A 28 -30.07 16.25 -11.31
CA HIS A 28 -28.67 16.36 -10.89
C HIS A 28 -28.48 16.31 -9.36
N GLU A 29 -29.41 16.88 -8.59
CA GLU A 29 -29.38 16.79 -7.12
C GLU A 29 -29.68 15.38 -6.61
N GLU A 30 -30.59 14.65 -7.26
CA GLU A 30 -30.89 13.26 -6.92
C GLU A 30 -29.76 12.31 -7.34
N GLU A 31 -29.13 12.53 -8.50
CA GLU A 31 -27.91 11.83 -8.88
C GLU A 31 -26.79 12.08 -7.89
N ARG A 32 -26.61 13.33 -7.45
CA ARG A 32 -25.66 13.69 -6.40
C ARG A 32 -25.98 12.96 -5.09
N ARG A 33 -27.24 12.93 -4.65
CA ARG A 33 -27.68 12.18 -3.46
C ARG A 33 -27.51 10.67 -3.61
N LEU A 34 -27.70 10.11 -4.81
CA LEU A 34 -27.45 8.69 -5.08
C LEU A 34 -25.95 8.38 -5.05
N ASN A 35 -25.12 9.25 -5.61
CA ASN A 35 -23.66 9.16 -5.52
C ASN A 35 -23.16 9.35 -4.08
N GLU A 36 -23.78 10.25 -3.30
CA GLU A 36 -23.50 10.42 -1.87
C GLU A 36 -23.94 9.19 -1.07
N LYS A 37 -25.11 8.61 -1.35
CA LYS A 37 -25.58 7.35 -0.74
C LYS A 37 -24.72 6.15 -1.13
N ARG A 38 -24.21 6.12 -2.37
CA ARG A 38 -23.23 5.15 -2.83
C ARG A 38 -21.92 5.34 -2.09
N ARG A 39 -21.36 6.56 -2.05
CA ARG A 39 -20.14 6.89 -1.29
C ARG A 39 -20.28 6.60 0.21
N ALA A 40 -21.47 6.78 0.78
CA ALA A 40 -21.75 6.43 2.17
C ALA A 40 -21.86 4.92 2.42
N ARG A 41 -22.02 4.11 1.36
CA ARG A 41 -22.07 2.63 1.39
C ARG A 41 -20.82 1.95 0.83
N ASP A 42 -20.06 2.63 -0.03
CA ASP A 42 -18.79 2.18 -0.59
C ASP A 42 -17.74 2.32 0.51
N LEU A 43 -17.65 1.30 1.36
CA LEU A 43 -16.49 1.12 2.22
C LEU A 43 -15.23 1.13 1.35
N PRO A 44 -14.16 1.84 1.76
CA PRO A 44 -12.85 1.64 1.16
C PRO A 44 -12.52 0.14 1.12
N PHE A 45 -11.84 -0.30 0.06
CA PHE A 45 -11.60 -1.72 -0.16
C PHE A 45 -10.89 -2.41 1.02
N ASP A 46 -10.01 -1.69 1.72
CA ASP A 46 -9.33 -2.18 2.92
C ASP A 46 -10.28 -2.46 4.10
N LEU A 47 -11.49 -1.89 4.13
CA LEU A 47 -12.52 -2.21 5.12
C LEU A 47 -13.54 -3.26 4.69
N CYS A 48 -13.47 -3.74 3.44
CA CYS A 48 -14.41 -4.75 2.97
C CYS A 48 -14.26 -6.04 3.81
N PRO A 49 -15.36 -6.61 4.32
CA PRO A 49 -15.33 -7.88 5.02
C PRO A 49 -15.03 -9.03 4.05
N LEU A 50 -14.16 -9.94 4.46
CA LEU A 50 -13.83 -11.16 3.74
C LEU A 50 -14.66 -12.32 4.31
N VAL A 51 -15.83 -12.57 3.72
CA VAL A 51 -16.77 -13.62 4.17
C VAL A 51 -16.18 -15.03 4.06
N SER A 52 -15.19 -15.22 3.17
CA SER A 52 -14.46 -16.48 3.03
C SER A 52 -13.38 -16.69 4.11
N ALA A 53 -13.07 -15.66 4.92
CA ALA A 53 -12.06 -15.71 5.98
C ALA A 53 -12.73 -15.78 7.36
N SER A 54 -12.00 -16.36 8.30
CA SER A 54 -12.37 -16.49 9.71
C SER A 54 -11.35 -15.80 10.61
N ILE A 55 -11.70 -15.58 11.87
CA ILE A 55 -10.76 -15.00 12.85
C ILE A 55 -9.54 -15.90 13.07
N ASP A 56 -9.69 -17.21 12.86
CA ASP A 56 -8.57 -18.17 12.94
C ASP A 56 -7.53 -17.97 11.84
N ASP A 57 -7.86 -17.27 10.75
CA ASP A 57 -6.91 -16.90 9.70
C ASP A 57 -6.04 -15.70 10.11
N LEU A 58 -6.35 -15.04 11.24
CA LEU A 58 -5.57 -13.93 11.79
C LEU A 58 -4.58 -14.43 12.84
N ASN A 59 -3.38 -13.86 12.83
CA ASN A 59 -2.36 -14.09 13.85
C ASN A 59 -2.55 -13.12 15.02
N LEU A 60 -3.25 -13.58 16.06
CA LEU A 60 -3.52 -12.78 17.25
C LEU A 60 -2.26 -12.46 18.07
N ASP A 61 -1.20 -13.27 17.95
CA ASP A 61 0.06 -13.00 18.66
C ASP A 61 0.77 -11.78 18.06
N ILE A 62 0.87 -11.72 16.72
CA ILE A 62 1.39 -10.53 16.00
C ILE A 62 0.52 -9.31 16.31
N PHE A 63 -0.80 -9.47 16.32
CA PHE A 63 -1.72 -8.39 16.67
C PHE A 63 -1.43 -7.79 18.05
N GLN A 64 -1.29 -8.64 19.07
CA GLN A 64 -1.09 -8.21 20.45
C GLN A 64 0.32 -7.68 20.71
N ARG A 65 1.34 -8.37 20.19
CA ARG A 65 2.74 -8.08 20.52
C ARG A 65 3.39 -7.04 19.63
N GLU A 66 2.98 -6.93 18.37
CA GLU A 66 3.58 -6.01 17.40
C GLU A 66 2.67 -4.82 17.10
N TYR A 67 1.42 -5.05 16.70
CA TYR A 67 0.54 -3.94 16.29
C TYR A 67 0.05 -3.11 17.48
N LEU A 68 -0.56 -3.74 18.49
CA LEU A 68 -1.15 -3.00 19.62
C LEU A 68 -0.10 -2.23 20.44
N THR A 69 1.08 -2.81 20.64
CA THR A 69 2.21 -2.17 21.34
C THR A 69 2.80 -0.98 20.59
N SER A 70 2.74 -0.99 19.25
CA SER A 70 3.15 0.14 18.43
C SER A 70 2.07 1.22 18.33
N ALA A 71 0.80 0.81 18.26
CA ALA A 71 -0.32 1.72 18.02
C ALA A 71 -0.84 2.43 19.29
N LEU A 72 -0.68 1.81 20.47
CA LEU A 72 -1.24 2.29 21.73
C LEU A 72 -0.17 2.38 22.82
N ALA A 73 -0.33 3.37 23.72
CA ALA A 73 0.52 3.50 24.89
C ALA A 73 0.29 2.34 25.88
N PRO A 74 1.31 1.90 26.64
CA PRO A 74 1.20 0.77 27.56
C PRO A 74 0.04 0.89 28.57
N GLU A 75 -0.21 2.09 29.09
CA GLU A 75 -1.26 2.34 30.07
C GLU A 75 -2.66 2.09 29.47
N VAL A 76 -2.85 2.46 28.20
CA VAL A 76 -4.10 2.24 27.46
C VAL A 76 -4.32 0.74 27.22
N LEU A 77 -3.25 -0.04 27.03
CA LEU A 77 -3.33 -1.48 26.86
C LEU A 77 -3.69 -2.20 28.16
N GLU A 78 -3.10 -1.78 29.28
CA GLU A 78 -3.38 -2.34 30.61
C GLU A 78 -4.83 -2.09 31.05
N GLU A 79 -5.38 -0.91 30.74
CA GLU A 79 -6.77 -0.56 31.04
C GLU A 79 -7.80 -1.19 30.07
N ASN A 80 -7.34 -1.80 28.96
CA ASN A 80 -8.23 -2.30 27.90
C ASN A 80 -8.86 -3.65 28.26
N GLN A 81 -10.07 -3.61 28.82
CA GLN A 81 -10.84 -4.79 29.23
C GLN A 81 -11.65 -5.44 28.08
N ARG A 82 -11.45 -5.03 26.82
CA ARG A 82 -12.18 -5.60 25.67
C ARG A 82 -11.72 -7.02 25.37
N SER A 83 -12.62 -7.86 24.88
CA SER A 83 -12.25 -9.18 24.34
C SER A 83 -11.39 -9.04 23.08
N PRO A 84 -10.59 -10.06 22.70
CA PRO A 84 -9.77 -10.02 21.49
C PRO A 84 -10.58 -9.67 20.22
N HIS A 85 -11.79 -10.20 20.08
CA HIS A 85 -12.69 -9.88 18.97
C HIS A 85 -13.12 -8.41 18.97
N GLN A 86 -13.43 -7.85 20.15
CA GLN A 86 -13.77 -6.43 20.29
C GLN A 86 -12.56 -5.53 20.01
N GLN A 87 -11.35 -5.95 20.38
CA GLN A 87 -10.11 -5.24 20.06
C GLN A 87 -9.87 -5.19 18.55
N LEU A 88 -9.97 -6.34 17.85
CA LEU A 88 -9.87 -6.40 16.39
C LEU A 88 -10.90 -5.49 15.69
N ALA A 89 -12.15 -5.50 16.17
CA ALA A 89 -13.21 -4.64 15.62
C ALA A 89 -12.95 -3.15 15.89
N SER A 90 -12.36 -2.81 17.04
CA SER A 90 -12.05 -1.42 17.40
C SER A 90 -11.06 -0.77 16.42
N VAL A 91 -10.11 -1.56 15.90
CA VAL A 91 -9.11 -1.14 14.90
C VAL A 91 -9.47 -1.54 13.46
N ARG A 92 -10.70 -2.04 13.26
CA ARG A 92 -11.27 -2.43 11.95
C ARG A 92 -10.56 -3.59 11.25
N PHE A 93 -9.87 -4.46 11.99
CA PHE A 93 -9.29 -5.69 11.44
C PHE A 93 -10.33 -6.81 11.27
N ALA A 94 -11.46 -6.69 11.97
CA ALA A 94 -12.61 -7.56 11.83
C ALA A 94 -13.91 -6.76 11.97
N THR A 95 -15.03 -7.33 11.53
CA THR A 95 -16.36 -6.80 11.81
C THR A 95 -16.74 -6.98 13.29
N PRO A 96 -17.60 -6.10 13.85
CA PRO A 96 -18.08 -6.24 15.22
C PRO A 96 -18.81 -7.58 15.45
N PRO A 97 -18.75 -8.14 16.68
CA PRO A 97 -19.52 -9.34 17.06
C PRO A 97 -21.04 -9.12 16.96
N PRO A 98 -21.87 -10.18 16.83
CA PRO A 98 -21.57 -11.60 17.10
C PRO A 98 -20.95 -12.37 15.93
N GLU A 99 -21.18 -11.96 14.68
CA GLU A 99 -20.61 -12.58 13.48
C GLU A 99 -19.39 -11.77 13.01
N SER A 100 -18.25 -11.98 13.68
CA SER A 100 -16.99 -11.34 13.32
C SER A 100 -16.33 -12.05 12.14
N CYS A 101 -16.13 -11.33 11.04
CA CYS A 101 -15.30 -11.74 9.91
C CYS A 101 -14.12 -10.77 9.74
N PRO A 102 -12.94 -11.26 9.33
CA PRO A 102 -11.82 -10.39 9.00
C PRO A 102 -12.17 -9.39 7.90
N THR A 103 -11.61 -8.19 8.00
CA THR A 103 -11.57 -7.25 6.87
C THR A 103 -10.37 -7.55 5.98
N VAL A 104 -10.36 -7.02 4.77
CA VAL A 104 -9.17 -7.03 3.91
C VAL A 104 -7.97 -6.46 4.67
N LEU A 105 -8.11 -5.34 5.38
CA LEU A 105 -7.06 -4.77 6.22
C LEU A 105 -6.55 -5.79 7.25
N GLY A 106 -7.43 -6.44 8.01
CA GLY A 106 -7.01 -7.43 9.01
C GLY A 106 -6.16 -8.55 8.40
N ILE A 107 -6.59 -9.07 7.25
CA ILE A 107 -5.85 -10.12 6.53
C ILE A 107 -4.51 -9.60 5.99
N LEU A 108 -4.46 -8.39 5.42
CA LEU A 108 -3.20 -7.82 4.91
C LEU A 108 -2.19 -7.58 6.05
N ILE A 109 -2.62 -7.11 7.23
CA ILE A 109 -1.68 -6.72 8.30
C ILE A 109 -1.22 -7.92 9.14
N ILE A 110 -2.14 -8.81 9.53
CA ILE A 110 -1.87 -9.89 10.48
C ILE A 110 -2.38 -11.26 10.01
N GLY A 111 -2.80 -11.39 8.75
CA GLY A 111 -3.23 -12.67 8.21
C GLY A 111 -2.08 -13.69 8.20
N LYS A 112 -2.39 -14.94 8.56
CA LYS A 112 -1.43 -16.06 8.52
C LYS A 112 -1.02 -16.40 7.09
N ASP A 113 -1.98 -16.36 6.16
CA ASP A 113 -1.76 -16.47 4.71
C ASP A 113 -2.62 -15.44 3.98
N ALA A 114 -2.09 -14.22 3.85
CA ALA A 114 -2.77 -13.13 3.16
C ALA A 114 -2.93 -13.39 1.65
N ARG A 115 -2.05 -14.19 1.02
CA ARG A 115 -2.11 -14.46 -0.42
C ARG A 115 -3.28 -15.36 -0.80
N GLN A 116 -3.75 -16.20 0.13
CA GLN A 116 -4.96 -17.00 -0.06
C GLN A 116 -6.18 -16.12 -0.40
N PHE A 117 -6.30 -14.95 0.24
CA PHE A 117 -7.44 -14.05 0.08
C PHE A 117 -7.15 -12.88 -0.86
N VAL A 118 -5.90 -12.44 -0.92
CA VAL A 118 -5.45 -11.33 -1.76
C VAL A 118 -4.21 -11.78 -2.56
N PRO A 119 -4.40 -12.44 -3.72
CA PRO A 119 -3.31 -13.12 -4.45
C PRO A 119 -2.12 -12.23 -4.83
N GLY A 120 -2.38 -10.93 -5.06
CA GLY A 120 -1.35 -9.95 -5.39
C GLY A 120 -0.65 -9.32 -4.18
N HIS A 121 -0.91 -9.80 -2.95
CA HIS A 121 -0.24 -9.33 -1.74
C HIS A 121 1.14 -9.99 -1.56
N TYR A 122 2.05 -9.60 -2.44
CA TYR A 122 3.48 -9.93 -2.35
C TYR A 122 4.28 -8.89 -3.13
N ILE A 123 5.59 -8.87 -2.88
CA ILE A 123 6.54 -8.10 -3.68
C ILE A 123 7.39 -9.07 -4.49
N GLN A 124 7.41 -8.87 -5.79
CA GLN A 124 8.30 -9.60 -6.70
C GLN A 124 9.61 -8.84 -6.81
N PHE A 125 10.68 -9.40 -6.26
CA PHE A 125 12.03 -8.85 -6.34
C PHE A 125 12.86 -9.64 -7.38
N LEU A 126 13.55 -8.91 -8.25
CA LEU A 126 14.40 -9.49 -9.28
C LEU A 126 15.70 -8.71 -9.41
N ARG A 127 16.85 -9.37 -9.24
CA ARG A 127 18.19 -8.80 -9.48
C ARG A 127 18.70 -9.30 -10.83
N ILE A 128 18.93 -8.39 -11.75
CA ILE A 128 19.32 -8.69 -13.14
C ILE A 128 20.78 -8.27 -13.34
N ASP A 129 21.58 -9.14 -13.95
CA ASP A 129 22.95 -8.85 -14.38
C ASP A 129 22.98 -8.21 -15.76
N GLY A 130 22.53 -6.96 -15.82
CA GLY A 130 22.50 -6.18 -17.04
C GLY A 130 21.43 -5.09 -16.99
N THR A 131 21.20 -4.46 -18.13
CA THR A 131 20.30 -3.29 -18.27
C THR A 131 18.95 -3.64 -18.90
N GLU A 132 18.81 -4.84 -19.44
CA GLU A 132 17.65 -5.28 -20.22
C GLU A 132 16.94 -6.47 -19.57
N LEU A 133 15.62 -6.51 -19.75
CA LEU A 133 14.82 -7.68 -19.42
C LEU A 133 15.24 -8.85 -20.32
N GLY A 134 15.62 -9.97 -19.69
CA GLY A 134 16.15 -11.15 -20.38
C GLY A 134 17.66 -11.36 -20.17
N ASN A 135 18.38 -10.39 -19.62
CA ASN A 135 19.73 -10.63 -19.10
C ASN A 135 19.69 -11.64 -17.91
N PRO A 136 20.82 -12.29 -17.58
CA PRO A 136 20.88 -13.30 -16.53
C PRO A 136 20.37 -12.77 -15.18
N ILE A 137 19.63 -13.62 -14.46
CA ILE A 137 19.09 -13.31 -13.14
C ILE A 137 20.13 -13.70 -12.08
N LYS A 138 20.55 -12.76 -11.24
CA LYS A 138 21.45 -13.00 -10.10
C LYS A 138 20.71 -13.52 -8.88
N ASP A 139 19.53 -12.95 -8.63
CA ASP A 139 18.71 -13.27 -7.46
C ASP A 139 17.24 -13.01 -7.81
N GLN A 140 16.34 -13.81 -7.25
CA GLN A 140 14.91 -13.67 -7.40
C GLN A 140 14.24 -14.05 -6.09
N LYS A 141 13.32 -13.20 -5.62
CA LYS A 141 12.55 -13.46 -4.40
C LYS A 141 11.09 -13.07 -4.59
N GLU A 142 10.20 -13.93 -4.14
CA GLU A 142 8.81 -13.56 -3.86
C GLU A 142 8.68 -13.28 -2.37
N ILE A 143 8.54 -12.02 -2.01
CA ILE A 143 8.41 -11.58 -0.62
C ILE A 143 6.93 -11.56 -0.27
N SER A 144 6.49 -12.54 0.51
CA SER A 144 5.09 -12.72 0.92
C SER A 144 4.98 -13.02 2.42
N GLY A 145 3.79 -12.85 2.97
CA GLY A 145 3.48 -13.04 4.38
C GLY A 145 2.44 -12.02 4.82
N SER A 146 2.42 -11.70 6.11
CA SER A 146 1.73 -10.50 6.58
C SER A 146 2.44 -9.23 6.07
N LEU A 147 1.78 -8.08 6.11
CA LEU A 147 2.42 -6.81 5.72
C LEU A 147 3.71 -6.56 6.53
N LEU A 148 3.71 -6.90 7.82
CA LEU A 148 4.87 -6.74 8.69
C LEU A 148 6.05 -7.60 8.21
N ASP A 149 5.79 -8.85 7.85
CA ASP A 149 6.81 -9.76 7.29
C ASP A 149 7.33 -9.22 5.96
N ILE A 150 6.44 -8.79 5.07
CA ILE A 150 6.80 -8.25 3.77
C ILE A 150 7.72 -7.04 3.92
N LEU A 151 7.39 -6.09 4.80
CA LEU A 151 8.19 -4.89 5.01
C LEU A 151 9.56 -5.21 5.64
N ARG A 152 9.62 -6.14 6.58
CA ARG A 152 10.87 -6.59 7.21
C ARG A 152 11.80 -7.27 6.21
N ILE A 153 11.30 -8.26 5.48
CA ILE A 153 12.06 -9.02 4.47
C ILE A 153 12.47 -8.10 3.32
N LEU A 154 11.62 -7.16 2.93
CA LEU A 154 11.94 -6.13 1.94
C LEU A 154 13.12 -5.27 2.39
N ASP A 155 13.07 -4.72 3.60
CA ASP A 155 14.13 -3.87 4.12
C ASP A 155 15.48 -4.61 4.15
N GLU A 156 15.48 -5.87 4.58
CA GLU A 156 16.66 -6.75 4.56
C GLU A 156 17.14 -7.02 3.12
N THR A 157 16.22 -7.32 2.20
CA THR A 157 16.55 -7.60 0.80
C THR A 157 17.16 -6.39 0.10
N LEU A 158 16.62 -5.19 0.34
CA LEU A 158 17.19 -3.95 -0.17
C LEU A 158 18.59 -3.72 0.43
N GLN A 159 18.74 -3.86 1.75
CA GLN A 159 20.00 -3.63 2.44
C GLN A 159 21.13 -4.53 1.94
N VAL A 160 20.85 -5.82 1.69
CA VAL A 160 21.84 -6.80 1.21
C VAL A 160 22.27 -6.54 -0.24
N ASN A 161 21.41 -5.91 -1.05
CA ASN A 161 21.70 -5.64 -2.46
C ASN A 161 22.38 -4.29 -2.71
N ILE A 162 22.35 -3.38 -1.74
CA ILE A 162 23.07 -2.10 -1.82
C ILE A 162 24.58 -2.37 -1.82
N SER A 163 25.26 -1.82 -2.80
CA SER A 163 26.72 -1.92 -2.91
C SER A 163 27.36 -0.64 -2.42
N ILE A 164 28.33 -0.76 -1.52
CA ILE A 164 29.11 0.38 -1.03
C ILE A 164 30.46 0.38 -1.75
N ALA A 165 30.71 1.41 -2.56
CA ALA A 165 32.03 1.62 -3.13
C ALA A 165 32.99 2.00 -2.00
N SER A 166 34.04 1.20 -1.80
CA SER A 166 35.11 1.52 -0.85
C SER A 166 36.25 2.20 -1.61
N ASP A 167 36.43 3.50 -1.41
CA ASP A 167 37.53 4.24 -2.00
C ASP A 167 38.80 4.02 -1.16
N ILE A 168 39.57 2.98 -1.53
CA ILE A 168 40.80 2.54 -0.82
C ILE A 168 41.86 3.66 -0.77
N THR A 169 41.74 4.66 -1.64
CA THR A 169 42.69 5.77 -1.79
C THR A 169 42.50 6.92 -0.81
N SER A 170 41.39 6.98 -0.07
CA SER A 170 41.14 8.05 0.92
C SER A 170 41.35 7.53 2.35
N GLN A 171 42.31 8.12 3.07
CA GLN A 171 42.58 7.80 4.49
C GLN A 171 41.51 8.32 5.46
N SER A 172 40.36 8.76 4.95
CA SER A 172 39.24 9.24 5.74
C SER A 172 38.14 8.19 5.75
N LEU A 173 37.79 7.68 6.93
CA LEU A 173 36.67 6.76 7.19
C LEU A 173 35.29 7.29 6.77
N GLU A 174 35.20 8.47 6.15
CA GLU A 174 34.07 9.37 6.35
C GLU A 174 33.05 9.44 5.21
N LEU A 175 33.27 8.85 4.03
CA LEU A 175 32.31 8.93 2.92
C LEU A 175 32.23 7.63 2.10
N GLN A 176 31.75 6.56 2.74
CA GLN A 176 31.23 5.41 2.01
C GLN A 176 29.91 5.81 1.34
N HIS A 177 29.94 6.05 0.03
CA HIS A 177 28.74 6.34 -0.75
C HIS A 177 28.13 5.03 -1.28
N PRO A 178 26.94 4.64 -0.79
CA PRO A 178 26.22 3.51 -1.38
C PRO A 178 25.76 3.87 -2.79
N ASP A 179 25.65 2.86 -3.66
CA ASP A 179 25.10 3.01 -5.01
C ASP A 179 23.66 3.58 -5.02
N TYR A 180 22.91 3.30 -3.95
CA TYR A 180 21.60 3.89 -3.65
C TYR A 180 21.43 4.15 -2.15
N PRO A 181 20.83 5.28 -1.75
CA PRO A 181 20.49 5.52 -0.36
C PRO A 181 19.30 4.66 0.06
N ILE A 182 19.51 3.78 1.06
CA ILE A 182 18.49 2.85 1.57
C ILE A 182 17.18 3.57 1.96
N GLU A 183 17.28 4.75 2.56
CA GLU A 183 16.11 5.52 2.97
C GLU A 183 15.22 5.94 1.79
N ALA A 184 15.81 6.28 0.63
CA ALA A 184 15.02 6.57 -0.56
C ALA A 184 14.30 5.32 -1.09
N LEU A 185 15.00 4.19 -1.15
CA LEU A 185 14.42 2.94 -1.62
C LEU A 185 13.29 2.46 -0.71
N ARG A 186 13.50 2.51 0.62
CA ARG A 186 12.47 2.21 1.62
C ARG A 186 11.23 3.08 1.43
N GLN A 187 11.42 4.39 1.30
CA GLN A 187 10.30 5.30 1.08
C GLN A 187 9.53 4.98 -0.21
N LEU A 188 10.22 4.75 -1.33
CA LEU A 188 9.58 4.49 -2.62
C LEU A 188 8.82 3.16 -2.64
N VAL A 189 9.42 2.08 -2.14
CA VAL A 189 8.75 0.77 -2.13
C VAL A 189 7.61 0.72 -1.11
N ARG A 190 7.76 1.33 0.08
CA ARG A 190 6.66 1.44 1.06
C ARG A 190 5.51 2.27 0.52
N ASN A 191 5.78 3.36 -0.22
CA ASN A 191 4.73 4.11 -0.93
C ASN A 191 4.02 3.25 -1.98
N ALA A 192 4.75 2.43 -2.72
CA ALA A 192 4.14 1.48 -3.67
C ALA A 192 3.18 0.52 -2.94
N VAL A 193 3.61 -0.10 -1.84
CA VAL A 193 2.77 -1.03 -1.05
C VAL A 193 1.52 -0.34 -0.47
N MET A 194 1.67 0.88 0.06
CA MET A 194 0.58 1.66 0.65
C MET A 194 -0.48 2.06 -0.40
N HIS A 195 -0.03 2.51 -1.56
CA HIS A 195 -0.91 3.02 -2.63
C HIS A 195 -1.31 1.97 -3.67
N ARG A 196 -0.85 0.72 -3.53
CA ARG A 196 -1.20 -0.39 -4.43
C ARG A 196 -2.72 -0.53 -4.60
N SER A 197 -3.15 -0.80 -5.82
CA SER A 197 -4.50 -1.30 -6.08
C SER A 197 -4.63 -2.75 -5.62
N TYR A 198 -5.22 -2.94 -4.43
CA TYR A 198 -5.60 -4.27 -3.94
C TYR A 198 -6.90 -4.77 -4.56
N GLU A 199 -7.68 -3.86 -5.12
CA GLU A 199 -8.89 -4.14 -5.87
C GLU A 199 -8.57 -4.32 -7.37
N GLN A 200 -9.31 -5.21 -8.05
CA GLN A 200 -9.33 -5.39 -9.51
C GLN A 200 -8.04 -5.91 -10.18
N THR A 201 -6.96 -6.14 -9.43
CA THR A 201 -5.71 -6.69 -9.97
C THR A 201 -4.98 -7.63 -9.00
N ASN A 202 -4.49 -8.74 -9.55
CA ASN A 202 -3.64 -9.70 -8.86
C ASN A 202 -2.14 -9.43 -9.08
N ALA A 203 -1.77 -8.37 -9.81
CA ALA A 203 -0.38 -8.03 -10.05
C ALA A 203 0.31 -7.59 -8.75
N PRO A 204 1.51 -8.10 -8.40
CA PRO A 204 2.25 -7.65 -7.23
C PRO A 204 2.90 -6.28 -7.45
N VAL A 205 3.44 -5.69 -6.38
CA VAL A 205 4.49 -4.68 -6.54
C VAL A 205 5.74 -5.39 -7.06
N LYS A 206 6.40 -4.81 -8.06
CA LYS A 206 7.63 -5.37 -8.64
C LYS A 206 8.79 -4.44 -8.34
N VAL A 207 9.91 -4.99 -7.89
CA VAL A 207 11.17 -4.29 -7.66
C VAL A 207 12.23 -4.99 -8.50
N TYR A 208 12.54 -4.41 -9.65
CA TYR A 208 13.54 -4.95 -10.59
C TYR A 208 14.80 -4.13 -10.49
N TRP A 209 15.91 -4.79 -10.18
CA TRP A 209 17.18 -4.17 -9.90
C TRP A 209 18.19 -4.55 -10.98
N PHE A 210 18.38 -3.65 -11.93
CA PHE A 210 19.31 -3.73 -13.05
C PHE A 210 20.72 -3.28 -12.64
N SER A 211 21.70 -3.41 -13.53
CA SER A 211 23.07 -2.94 -13.26
C SER A 211 23.19 -1.42 -13.12
N ASP A 212 22.28 -0.66 -13.74
CA ASP A 212 22.29 0.80 -13.85
C ASP A 212 21.14 1.52 -13.13
N ARG A 213 20.06 0.80 -12.79
CA ARG A 213 18.86 1.37 -12.18
C ARG A 213 18.04 0.37 -11.39
N ILE A 214 17.13 0.90 -10.58
CA ILE A 214 16.06 0.16 -9.91
C ILE A 214 14.73 0.64 -10.45
N GLU A 215 13.89 -0.29 -10.87
CA GLU A 215 12.53 -0.06 -11.33
C GLU A 215 11.53 -0.59 -10.30
N ILE A 216 10.67 0.29 -9.78
CA ILE A 216 9.60 -0.05 -8.85
C ILE A 216 8.27 0.13 -9.57
N SER A 217 7.62 -0.97 -9.92
CA SER A 217 6.32 -0.99 -10.58
C SER A 217 5.22 -1.27 -9.57
N ASN A 218 4.27 -0.35 -9.44
CA ASN A 218 3.11 -0.45 -8.57
C ASN A 218 1.82 -0.60 -9.38
N PRO A 219 1.01 -1.66 -9.15
CA PRO A 219 -0.33 -1.76 -9.71
C PRO A 219 -1.23 -0.61 -9.25
N GLY A 220 -1.92 0.02 -10.19
CA GLY A 220 -2.75 1.19 -10.00
C GLY A 220 -2.08 2.48 -10.48
N GLY A 221 -2.86 3.31 -11.18
CA GLY A 221 -2.50 4.69 -11.46
C GLY A 221 -2.70 5.63 -10.27
N LEU A 222 -2.50 6.92 -10.53
CA LEU A 222 -2.79 8.00 -9.60
C LEU A 222 -4.24 7.93 -9.12
N PHE A 223 -4.48 8.37 -7.89
CA PHE A 223 -5.76 8.19 -7.21
C PHE A 223 -6.30 9.51 -6.68
N GLY A 224 -7.62 9.68 -6.78
CA GLY A 224 -8.34 10.78 -6.16
C GLY A 224 -7.90 12.14 -6.70
N GLN A 225 -7.42 13.01 -5.81
CA GLN A 225 -6.98 14.37 -6.17
C GLN A 225 -5.54 14.44 -6.70
N VAL A 226 -4.78 13.34 -6.68
CA VAL A 226 -3.39 13.31 -7.14
C VAL A 226 -3.35 13.22 -8.67
N ASN A 227 -2.56 14.08 -9.30
CA ASN A 227 -2.33 14.12 -10.74
C ASN A 227 -0.82 14.30 -11.03
N PRO A 228 -0.36 14.11 -12.29
CA PRO A 228 1.05 14.23 -12.62
C PRO A 228 1.66 15.58 -12.25
N GLU A 229 0.86 16.65 -12.25
CA GLU A 229 1.31 18.02 -11.96
C GLU A 229 1.54 18.28 -10.47
N ASN A 230 0.79 17.59 -9.59
CA ASN A 230 0.84 17.79 -8.14
C ASN A 230 1.53 16.63 -7.39
N PHE A 231 1.89 15.56 -8.08
CA PHE A 231 2.53 14.39 -7.48
C PHE A 231 3.85 14.77 -6.81
N GLY A 232 3.97 14.46 -5.51
CA GLY A 232 5.15 14.78 -4.71
C GLY A 232 5.24 16.24 -4.27
N HIS A 233 4.15 17.02 -4.39
CA HIS A 233 4.03 18.41 -3.90
C HIS A 233 3.11 18.54 -2.67
N GLY A 234 2.99 17.46 -1.88
CA GLY A 234 2.22 17.46 -0.63
C GLY A 234 0.71 17.18 -0.76
N VAL A 235 0.17 17.15 -1.99
CA VAL A 235 -1.20 16.67 -2.23
C VAL A 235 -1.24 15.16 -2.02
N THR A 236 -2.16 14.68 -1.18
CA THR A 236 -2.31 13.25 -0.90
C THR A 236 -3.77 12.83 -0.92
N ASP A 237 -4.02 11.68 -1.56
CA ASP A 237 -5.27 10.95 -1.48
C ASP A 237 -4.95 9.46 -1.39
N TYR A 238 -5.72 8.70 -0.61
CA TYR A 238 -5.37 7.33 -0.24
C TYR A 238 -6.43 6.37 -0.74
N ARG A 239 -6.01 5.45 -1.61
CA ARG A 239 -6.82 4.31 -2.06
C ARG A 239 -7.19 3.38 -0.90
N ASN A 240 -6.24 3.20 0.02
CA ASN A 240 -6.35 2.35 1.20
C ASN A 240 -6.07 3.20 2.46
N PRO A 241 -7.03 4.04 2.90
CA PRO A 241 -6.79 5.02 3.97
C PRO A 241 -6.53 4.39 5.33
N HIS A 242 -7.08 3.20 5.61
CA HIS A 242 -6.87 2.48 6.86
C HIS A 242 -5.55 1.72 6.85
N LEU A 243 -5.17 1.13 5.72
CA LEU A 243 -3.82 0.58 5.51
C LEU A 243 -2.74 1.66 5.76
N ALA A 244 -2.93 2.84 5.18
CA ALA A 244 -2.04 3.99 5.41
C ALA A 244 -2.02 4.47 6.87
N GLY A 245 -3.11 4.25 7.63
CA GLY A 245 -3.14 4.46 9.08
C GLY A 245 -2.30 3.46 9.83
N VAL A 246 -2.53 2.18 9.59
CA VAL A 246 -1.77 1.11 10.25
C VAL A 246 -0.27 1.25 9.96
N MET A 247 0.13 1.48 8.71
CA MET A 247 1.55 1.68 8.37
C MET A 247 2.18 2.89 9.08
N LYS A 248 1.39 3.94 9.37
CA LYS A 248 1.84 5.10 10.13
C LYS A 248 1.95 4.77 11.62
N ASP A 249 0.97 4.07 12.19
CA ASP A 249 0.96 3.66 13.60
C ASP A 249 2.11 2.69 13.91
N LEU A 250 2.52 1.91 12.90
CA LEU A 250 3.69 1.02 12.93
C LEU A 250 5.03 1.75 12.65
N GLY A 251 5.02 3.05 12.34
CA GLY A 251 6.22 3.84 12.07
C GLY A 251 6.88 3.60 10.70
N TYR A 252 6.26 2.85 9.79
CA TYR A 252 6.85 2.56 8.46
C TYR A 252 6.74 3.73 7.48
N VAL A 253 5.70 4.55 7.61
CA VAL A 253 5.43 5.69 6.71
C VAL A 253 5.10 6.95 7.50
N GLN A 254 5.40 8.10 6.91
CA GLN A 254 4.94 9.40 7.38
C GLN A 254 3.66 9.79 6.63
N ARG A 255 2.71 10.43 7.32
CA ARG A 255 1.56 11.07 6.65
C ARG A 255 1.97 12.45 6.11
N PHE A 256 1.06 13.10 5.37
CA PHE A 256 1.20 14.48 4.83
C PHE A 256 2.08 14.64 3.58
N GLY A 257 2.31 13.58 2.82
CA GLY A 257 2.94 13.69 1.49
C GLY A 257 4.45 13.96 1.51
N TYR A 258 5.11 13.76 2.66
CA TYR A 258 6.56 13.94 2.80
C TYR A 258 7.39 12.81 2.16
N GLY A 259 6.83 11.61 1.97
CA GLY A 259 7.61 10.44 1.53
C GLY A 259 8.37 10.64 0.21
N ILE A 260 7.71 11.17 -0.82
CA ILE A 260 8.35 11.46 -2.13
C ILE A 260 9.41 12.57 -2.01
N PRO A 261 9.13 13.74 -1.40
CA PRO A 261 10.15 14.74 -1.09
C PRO A 261 11.35 14.20 -0.32
N THR A 262 11.13 13.37 0.71
CA THR A 262 12.20 12.75 1.50
C THR A 262 13.07 11.84 0.64
N ALA A 263 12.46 11.02 -0.23
CA ALA A 263 13.20 10.16 -1.15
C ALA A 263 14.04 10.99 -2.15
N LYS A 264 13.48 12.08 -2.70
CA LYS A 264 14.19 13.01 -3.59
C LYS A 264 15.41 13.63 -2.89
N CYS A 265 15.22 14.13 -1.67
CA CYS A 265 16.29 14.73 -0.87
C CYS A 265 17.40 13.71 -0.51
N ALA A 266 17.02 12.47 -0.17
CA ALA A 266 17.99 11.40 0.11
C ALA A 266 18.82 11.03 -1.13
N LEU A 267 18.19 10.96 -2.31
CA LEU A 267 18.88 10.71 -3.59
C LEU A 267 19.84 11.85 -3.94
N GLU A 268 19.38 13.09 -3.83
CA GLU A 268 20.21 14.28 -4.09
C GLU A 268 21.43 14.33 -3.16
N LYS A 269 21.23 14.09 -1.86
CA LYS A 269 22.33 14.06 -0.87
C LYS A 269 23.35 12.96 -1.17
N ASN A 270 22.92 11.84 -1.75
CA ASN A 270 23.81 10.75 -2.13
C ASN A 270 24.45 10.94 -3.51
N GLY A 271 24.04 11.94 -4.29
CA GLY A 271 24.54 12.20 -5.65
C GLY A 271 23.85 11.39 -6.75
N ASN A 272 22.73 10.74 -6.46
CA ASN A 272 21.92 10.08 -7.47
C ASN A 272 21.10 11.10 -8.29
N PRO A 273 20.77 10.79 -9.56
CA PRO A 273 19.77 11.53 -10.30
C PRO A 273 18.41 11.53 -9.60
N PRO A 274 17.55 12.54 -9.83
CA PRO A 274 16.20 12.53 -9.30
C PRO A 274 15.42 11.31 -9.82
N PRO A 275 14.50 10.75 -9.02
CA PRO A 275 13.70 9.60 -9.45
C PRO A 275 12.75 10.00 -10.56
N GLU A 276 12.64 9.15 -11.58
CA GLU A 276 11.77 9.33 -12.74
C GLU A 276 10.44 8.62 -12.48
N PHE A 277 9.33 9.33 -12.62
CA PHE A 277 7.99 8.78 -12.43
C PHE A 277 7.26 8.69 -13.77
N SER A 278 6.68 7.53 -14.05
CA SER A 278 5.79 7.31 -15.18
C SER A 278 4.44 6.81 -14.68
N PHE A 279 3.38 7.48 -15.10
CA PHE A 279 2.02 7.17 -14.69
C PHE A 279 1.20 6.70 -15.89
N ASN A 280 0.41 5.66 -15.70
CA ASN A 280 -0.72 5.34 -16.55
C ASN A 280 -1.90 4.89 -15.69
N ASP A 281 -3.05 4.65 -16.32
CA ASP A 281 -4.28 4.32 -15.61
C ASP A 281 -4.17 3.01 -14.80
N THR A 282 -3.32 2.08 -15.24
CA THR A 282 -3.24 0.72 -14.71
C THR A 282 -2.06 0.49 -13.75
N HIS A 283 -1.00 1.28 -13.84
CA HIS A 283 0.21 1.14 -13.04
C HIS A 283 1.01 2.44 -12.98
N THR A 284 1.82 2.54 -11.92
CA THR A 284 2.82 3.59 -11.72
C THR A 284 4.20 2.95 -11.72
N LEU A 285 5.15 3.55 -12.43
CA LEU A 285 6.54 3.12 -12.46
C LEU A 285 7.43 4.23 -11.89
N VAL A 286 8.34 3.84 -11.00
CA VAL A 286 9.42 4.70 -10.52
C VAL A 286 10.75 4.11 -10.95
N VAL A 287 11.60 4.92 -11.56
CA VAL A 287 12.97 4.54 -11.94
C VAL A 287 13.95 5.35 -11.11
N VAL A 288 14.83 4.65 -10.40
CA VAL A 288 15.92 5.24 -9.61
C VAL A 288 17.22 4.85 -10.27
N ARG A 289 17.96 5.82 -10.83
CA ARG A 289 19.25 5.55 -11.46
C ARG A 289 20.38 5.50 -10.43
N ARG A 290 21.37 4.65 -10.73
CA ARG A 290 22.58 4.54 -9.92
C ARG A 290 23.30 5.88 -9.88
N GLN A 291 24.02 6.12 -8.78
CA GLN A 291 24.96 7.24 -8.71
C GLN A 291 25.99 7.11 -9.87
N PRO A 292 26.28 8.21 -10.60
CA PRO A 292 27.30 8.24 -11.66
C PRO A 292 28.70 7.93 -11.16
#